data_AF-A0A920N0J4-F1
#
_entry.id   AF-A0A920N0J4-F1
#
_cell.length_a   1.000
_cell.length_b   1.000
_cell.length_c   1.000
_cell.angle_alpha   90.00
_cell.angle_beta   90.00
_cell.angle_gamma   90.00
#
_symmetry.space_group_name_H-M   'P 1'
#
loop_
_entity.id
_entity.type
_entity.pdbx_description
1 polymer ?
#
loop_
_entity_poly.entity_id
_entity_poly.type
_entity_poly.pdbx_seq_one_letter_code
_entity_poly.pdbx_strand_id
1 'polypeptide(L)'
;MVNPAHPTHSRSRRRALQVGGLGLFGLSLADVERLAEGAATTGSPSPRRSVLLIYLPGGLSHIDSFDPKPLASDKTRGDFDVIQTRIPDLRILRTPSATGLPQ
;
A
#
# COMPACT_ATOMS: atom_id res chain seq x y z
N MET A 1 -8.33 -7.36 -0.14
CA MET A 1 -8.49 -8.10 -1.41
C MET A 1 -7.19 -8.86 -1.66
N VAL A 2 -7.10 -10.08 -1.16
CA VAL A 2 -5.87 -10.90 -1.16
C VAL A 2 -5.71 -11.56 -2.52
N ASN A 3 -4.52 -11.45 -3.08
CA ASN A 3 -4.09 -12.03 -4.35
C ASN A 3 -3.97 -13.56 -4.23
N PRO A 4 -4.65 -14.39 -5.05
CA PRO A 4 -4.49 -15.83 -4.98
C PRO A 4 -3.39 -16.27 -5.95
N ALA A 5 -2.13 -16.25 -5.51
CA ALA A 5 -1.10 -17.04 -6.15
C ALA A 5 -1.02 -18.40 -5.42
N HIS A 6 -1.71 -19.41 -5.96
CA HIS A 6 -1.41 -20.80 -5.62
C HIS A 6 -0.91 -21.53 -6.87
N PRO A 7 0.43 -21.71 -7.04
CA PRO A 7 0.91 -22.74 -7.93
C PRO A 7 0.61 -24.09 -7.28
N THR A 8 -0.49 -24.73 -7.68
CA THR A 8 -0.73 -26.13 -7.37
C THR A 8 0.33 -26.95 -8.08
N HIS A 9 1.42 -27.28 -7.40
CA HIS A 9 2.33 -28.32 -7.84
C HIS A 9 1.58 -29.66 -7.78
N SER A 10 0.85 -29.97 -8.84
CA SER A 10 0.47 -31.34 -9.18
C SER A 10 1.72 -32.21 -9.08
N ARG A 11 1.65 -33.29 -8.29
CA ARG A 11 2.73 -34.26 -8.09
C ARG A 11 3.02 -34.98 -9.41
N SER A 12 3.73 -34.31 -10.31
CA SER A 12 4.16 -34.87 -11.60
C SER A 12 5.26 -35.91 -11.36
N ARG A 13 5.19 -37.03 -12.09
CA ARG A 13 6.24 -38.08 -12.13
C ARG A 13 7.64 -37.49 -12.35
N ARG A 14 7.73 -36.42 -13.16
CA ARG A 14 8.99 -35.70 -13.40
C ARG A 14 9.56 -35.10 -12.10
N ARG A 15 8.73 -34.55 -11.21
CA ARG A 15 9.17 -33.97 -9.94
C ARG A 15 9.65 -35.04 -8.97
N ALA A 16 9.03 -36.22 -8.98
CA ALA A 16 9.49 -37.37 -8.20
C ALA A 16 10.86 -37.87 -8.68
N LEU A 17 11.07 -37.98 -10.00
CA LEU A 17 12.38 -38.34 -10.58
C LEU A 17 13.45 -37.28 -10.33
N GLN A 18 13.09 -35.99 -10.36
CA GLN A 18 14.02 -34.90 -10.04
C GLN A 18 14.45 -34.97 -8.57
N VAL A 19 13.50 -35.05 -7.63
CA VAL A 19 13.83 -35.10 -6.20
C VAL A 19 14.60 -36.38 -5.84
N GLY A 20 14.18 -37.53 -6.38
CA GLY A 20 14.88 -38.81 -6.17
C GLY A 20 16.27 -38.86 -6.83
N GLY A 21 16.41 -38.25 -8.01
CA GLY A 21 17.69 -38.13 -8.71
C GLY A 21 18.69 -37.25 -7.95
N LEU A 22 18.23 -36.13 -7.38
CA LEU A 22 19.09 -35.27 -6.54
C LEU A 22 19.64 -36.07 -5.35
N GLY A 23 18.81 -36.85 -4.66
CA GLY A 23 19.27 -37.73 -3.57
C GLY A 23 20.23 -38.83 -4.04
N LEU A 24 20.00 -39.43 -5.21
CA LEU A 24 20.87 -40.49 -5.77
C LEU A 24 22.26 -39.96 -6.17
N PHE A 25 22.34 -38.70 -6.62
CA PHE A 25 23.61 -38.03 -6.95
C PHE A 25 24.26 -37.32 -5.75
N GLY A 26 23.80 -37.60 -4.52
CA GLY A 26 24.49 -37.20 -3.29
C GLY A 26 24.14 -35.82 -2.76
N LEU A 27 23.10 -35.14 -3.28
CA LEU A 27 22.57 -33.94 -2.65
C LEU A 27 21.80 -34.33 -1.39
N SER A 28 22.42 -34.11 -0.24
CA SER A 28 21.78 -34.32 1.06
C SER A 28 20.93 -33.12 1.46
N LEU A 29 20.07 -33.31 2.45
CA LEU A 29 19.28 -32.21 3.02
C LEU A 29 20.18 -31.08 3.57
N ALA A 30 21.36 -31.43 4.12
CA ALA A 30 22.33 -30.47 4.61
C ALA A 30 22.95 -29.60 3.49
N ASP A 31 23.13 -30.17 2.30
CA ASP A 31 23.61 -29.42 1.13
C ASP A 31 22.56 -28.42 0.64
N VAL A 32 21.27 -28.81 0.73
CA VAL A 32 20.15 -27.91 0.39
C VAL A 32 20.06 -26.76 1.39
N GLU A 33 20.21 -27.03 2.69
CA GLU A 33 20.22 -25.99 3.72
C GLU A 33 21.38 -25.00 3.52
N ARG A 34 22.58 -25.52 3.24
CA ARG A 34 23.76 -24.69 2.96
C ARG A 34 23.62 -23.81 1.72
N LEU A 35 22.95 -24.30 0.68
CA LEU A 35 22.64 -23.52 -0.53
C LEU A 35 21.53 -22.48 -0.26
N ALA A 36 20.55 -22.80 0.59
CA ALA A 36 19.47 -21.89 0.97
C ALA A 36 19.98 -20.72 1.83
N GLU A 37 20.94 -20.95 2.72
CA GLU A 37 21.61 -19.90 3.49
C GLU A 37 22.33 -18.89 2.56
N GLY A 38 22.95 -19.37 1.48
CA GLY A 38 23.58 -18.52 0.46
C GLY A 38 22.59 -17.73 -0.42
N ALA A 39 21.33 -18.17 -0.51
CA ALA A 39 20.30 -17.51 -1.31
C ALA A 39 19.59 -16.36 -0.56
N ALA A 40 19.70 -16.31 0.77
CA ALA A 40 19.04 -15.29 1.60
C ALA A 40 19.64 -13.87 1.47
N THR A 41 20.78 -13.71 0.80
CA THR A 41 21.54 -12.44 0.78
C THR A 41 21.47 -11.64 -0.52
N THR A 42 20.77 -12.11 -1.56
CA THR A 42 20.74 -11.42 -2.87
C THR A 42 19.46 -10.62 -3.15
N GLY A 43 18.46 -10.67 -2.26
CA GLY A 43 17.25 -9.86 -2.38
C GLY A 43 17.37 -8.56 -1.59
N SER A 44 17.97 -7.52 -2.16
CA SER A 44 17.71 -6.16 -1.65
C SER A 44 16.19 -5.97 -1.61
N PRO A 45 15.58 -5.55 -0.48
CA PRO A 45 14.16 -5.29 -0.44
C PRO A 45 13.86 -4.22 -1.49
N SER A 46 13.09 -4.62 -2.52
CA SER A 46 12.58 -3.69 -3.53
C SER A 46 12.07 -2.43 -2.83
N PRO A 47 12.43 -1.21 -3.30
CA PRO A 47 11.99 0.01 -2.65
C PRO A 47 10.47 -0.02 -2.51
N ARG A 48 9.98 0.06 -1.27
CA ARG A 48 8.55 0.06 -0.97
C ARG A 48 7.92 1.28 -1.66
N ARG A 49 7.18 1.03 -2.73
CA ARG A 49 6.38 2.04 -3.44
C ARG A 49 5.04 2.16 -2.71
N SER A 50 4.70 3.37 -2.27
CA SER A 50 3.38 3.67 -1.71
C SER A 50 2.61 4.55 -2.70
N VAL A 51 1.31 4.29 -2.84
CA VAL A 51 0.41 5.04 -3.72
C VAL A 51 -0.82 5.43 -2.90
N LEU A 52 -1.13 6.73 -2.87
CA LEU A 52 -2.38 7.26 -2.32
C LEU A 52 -3.32 7.57 -3.48
N LEU A 53 -4.43 6.83 -3.57
CA LEU A 53 -5.50 7.11 -4.52
C LEU A 53 -6.57 7.96 -3.83
N ILE A 54 -6.74 9.20 -4.32
CA ILE A 54 -7.82 10.08 -3.87
C ILE A 54 -8.92 10.02 -4.94
N TYR A 55 -10.05 9.40 -4.60
CA TYR A 55 -11.21 9.33 -5.50
C TYR A 55 -12.15 10.50 -5.23
N LEU A 56 -12.35 11.34 -6.24
CA LEU A 56 -13.13 12.57 -6.15
C LEU A 56 -14.22 12.58 -7.24
N PRO A 57 -15.39 11.99 -6.97
CA PRO A 57 -16.49 12.04 -7.93
C PRO A 57 -16.94 13.49 -8.08
N GLY A 58 -16.71 14.10 -9.25
CA GLY A 58 -16.98 15.52 -9.50
C GLY A 58 -15.80 16.48 -9.25
N GLY A 59 -14.64 15.98 -8.82
CA GLY A 59 -13.41 16.77 -8.64
C GLY A 59 -13.27 17.43 -7.26
N LEU A 60 -12.18 18.19 -7.08
CA LEU A 60 -11.94 18.99 -5.88
C LEU A 60 -12.82 20.25 -5.92
N SER A 61 -13.50 20.55 -4.81
CA SER A 61 -14.16 21.85 -4.64
C SER A 61 -13.13 22.98 -4.59
N HIS A 62 -13.34 24.01 -5.41
CA HIS A 62 -12.40 25.13 -5.54
C HIS A 62 -12.37 25.99 -4.27
N ILE A 63 -13.56 26.28 -3.72
CA ILE A 63 -13.71 27.04 -2.48
C ILE A 63 -13.05 26.28 -1.33
N ASP A 64 -13.17 24.96 -1.30
CA ASP A 64 -12.67 24.17 -0.18
C ASP A 64 -11.16 23.91 -0.25
N SER A 65 -10.58 23.85 -1.45
CA SER A 65 -9.18 23.43 -1.63
C SER A 65 -8.21 24.60 -1.86
N PHE A 66 -8.62 25.62 -2.62
CA PHE A 66 -7.72 26.69 -3.06
C PHE A 66 -7.89 27.98 -2.27
N ASP A 67 -9.11 28.34 -1.91
CA ASP A 67 -9.39 29.57 -1.18
C ASP A 67 -10.60 29.39 -0.25
N PRO A 68 -10.40 28.84 0.95
CA PRO A 68 -11.48 28.56 1.88
C PRO A 68 -12.03 29.81 2.57
N LYS A 69 -11.64 31.02 2.10
CA LYS A 69 -12.16 32.34 2.50
C LYS A 69 -12.61 32.38 3.96
N PRO A 70 -11.71 32.19 4.92
CA PRO A 70 -12.08 32.07 6.34
C PRO A 70 -12.76 33.31 6.92
N LEU A 71 -12.62 34.47 6.25
CA LEU A 71 -13.22 35.75 6.64
C LEU A 71 -14.53 36.05 5.90
N ALA A 72 -14.95 35.21 4.95
CA ALA A 72 -16.23 35.38 4.27
C ALA A 72 -17.39 34.90 5.14
N SER A 73 -18.58 35.44 4.89
CA SER A 73 -19.81 35.02 5.58
C SER A 73 -20.18 33.58 5.23
N ASP A 74 -20.93 32.92 6.12
CA ASP A 74 -21.31 31.51 6.00
C ASP A 74 -22.05 31.16 4.69
N LYS A 75 -22.64 32.15 4.01
CA LYS A 75 -23.31 31.93 2.71
C LYS A 75 -22.36 31.73 1.53
N THR A 76 -21.09 32.14 1.66
CA THR A 76 -20.08 32.09 0.58
C THR A 76 -18.98 31.09 0.88
N ARG A 77 -18.85 30.70 2.16
CA ARG A 77 -17.90 29.73 2.64
C ARG A 77 -18.48 28.30 2.54
N GLY A 78 -17.63 27.32 2.31
CA GLY A 78 -18.03 25.91 2.37
C GLY A 78 -18.34 25.46 3.80
N ASP A 79 -18.96 24.28 3.94
CA ASP A 79 -19.46 23.76 5.22
C ASP A 79 -18.35 23.39 6.23
N PHE A 80 -17.09 23.42 5.81
CA PHE A 80 -15.97 22.98 6.61
C PHE A 80 -15.24 24.13 7.31
N ASP A 81 -14.68 23.80 8.47
CA ASP A 81 -13.91 24.75 9.24
C ASP A 81 -12.49 24.94 8.69
N VAL A 82 -11.95 26.16 8.70
CA VAL A 82 -10.56 26.42 8.28
C VAL A 82 -9.62 26.33 9.48
N ILE A 83 -8.54 25.56 9.34
CA ILE A 83 -7.49 25.43 10.36
C ILE A 83 -6.12 25.83 9.80
N GLN A 84 -5.32 26.45 10.66
CA GLN A 84 -3.92 26.75 10.37
C GLN A 84 -3.08 25.50 10.54
N THR A 85 -2.24 25.20 9.55
CA THR A 85 -1.27 24.09 9.65
C THR A 85 -0.01 24.52 10.40
N ARG A 86 0.90 23.57 10.64
CA ARG A 86 2.22 23.87 11.21
C ARG A 86 3.08 24.76 10.31
N ILE A 87 2.79 24.78 9.00
CA ILE A 87 3.48 25.63 8.05
C ILE A 87 2.81 27.01 8.11
N PRO A 88 3.57 28.09 8.36
CA PRO A 88 3.04 29.45 8.30
C PRO A 88 2.30 29.70 6.99
N ASP A 89 1.19 30.44 7.07
CA ASP A 89 0.34 30.81 5.92
C ASP A 89 -0.33 29.68 5.13
N LEU A 90 -0.07 28.41 5.48
CA LEU A 90 -0.80 27.26 4.92
C LEU A 90 -2.02 26.93 5.78
N ARG A 91 -3.19 27.07 5.16
CA ARG A 91 -4.50 26.75 5.73
C ARG A 91 -5.11 25.55 5.01
N ILE A 92 -5.78 24.70 5.78
CA ILE A 92 -6.52 23.54 5.25
C ILE A 92 -7.88 23.47 5.92
N LEU A 93 -8.80 22.71 5.33
CA LEU A 93 -10.08 22.43 5.96
C LEU A 93 -9.96 21.34 7.03
N ARG A 94 -10.74 21.51 8.10
CA ARG A 94 -10.96 20.55 9.16
C ARG A 94 -12.13 19.65 8.76
N THR A 95 -11.89 18.35 8.78
CA THR A 95 -12.97 17.38 8.74
C THR A 95 -13.74 17.40 10.06
N PRO A 96 -15.07 17.29 10.04
CA PRO A 96 -15.85 17.15 11.26
C PRO A 96 -15.41 15.87 11.98
N SER A 97 -15.33 15.92 13.30
CA SER A 97 -15.18 14.71 14.11
C SER A 97 -16.31 13.75 13.76
N ALA A 98 -16.05 12.43 13.81
CA ALA A 98 -16.94 11.36 13.35
C ALA A 98 -18.40 11.40 13.85
N THR A 99 -18.71 12.26 14.83
CA THR A 99 -20.02 12.49 15.42
C THR A 99 -20.91 13.50 14.67
N GLY A 100 -20.43 14.16 13.59
CA GLY A 100 -21.14 15.29 12.97
C GLY A 100 -21.07 15.38 11.45
N LEU A 101 -21.12 14.26 10.73
CA LEU A 101 -21.24 14.30 9.26
C LEU A 101 -22.61 14.89 8.86
N PRO A 102 -22.66 15.96 8.05
CA PRO A 102 -23.90 16.32 7.38
C PRO A 102 -24.29 15.18 6.43
N GLN A 103 -25.54 14.74 6.53
CA GLN A 103 -26.15 13.76 5.63
C GLN A 103 -26.31 14.34 4.23
#